data_AF-A0AA39MG77-F1
#
_entry.id   AF-A0AA39MG77-F1
#
_cell.length_a   1.000
_cell.length_b   1.000
_cell.length_c   1.000
_cell.angle_alpha   90.00
_cell.angle_beta   90.00
_cell.angle_gamma   90.00
#
_symmetry.space_group_name_H-M   'P 1'
#
loop_
_entity.id
_entity.type
_entity.pdbx_description
1 polymer ?
#
loop_
_entity_poly.entity_id
_entity_poly.type
_entity_poly.pdbx_seq_one_letter_code
_entity_poly.pdbx_strand_id
1 'polypeptide(L)'
;MEQVKLPQLTSLTVTPPLTDDDVNDHINALITSSGCQLQFLHIDFPIIDNDFFGILDSTPGLVHLKLNYPQWFHVHNESFDDFAQRMEECSDSGEHELLPALQSLEITIQKDEDRTAASPFGFMDSDLVNMVVSRWNVGALTLFRFEADTTRVLEDLSIEDVAGLRTVKEEGLSISVVTTSKGLCYTTGHWDLRFDQEDYRRVYV
;
A
#
# COMPACT_ATOMS: atom_id res chain seq x y z
N MET A 1 -13.22 -30.00 12.99
CA MET A 1 -13.97 -28.98 12.24
C MET A 1 -14.13 -29.48 10.81
N GLU A 2 -15.32 -29.37 10.23
CA GLU A 2 -15.54 -29.71 8.82
C GLU A 2 -14.73 -28.75 7.93
N GLN A 3 -14.05 -29.30 6.93
CA GLN A 3 -13.20 -28.55 6.01
C GLN A 3 -14.10 -27.87 4.97
N VAL A 4 -14.30 -26.56 5.11
CA VAL A 4 -15.07 -25.77 4.15
C VAL A 4 -14.20 -25.51 2.92
N LYS A 5 -14.46 -26.22 1.82
CA LYS A 5 -13.72 -26.04 0.56
C LYS A 5 -14.37 -24.94 -0.27
N LEU A 6 -13.60 -23.91 -0.63
CA LEU A 6 -14.03 -22.82 -1.51
C LEU A 6 -13.04 -22.66 -2.68
N PRO A 7 -12.84 -23.69 -3.53
CA PRO A 7 -11.82 -23.67 -4.57
C PRO A 7 -12.07 -22.61 -5.66
N GLN A 8 -13.29 -22.04 -5.71
CA GLN A 8 -13.68 -20.99 -6.65
C GLN A 8 -13.60 -19.59 -6.02
N LEU A 9 -13.20 -19.46 -4.75
CA LEU A 9 -13.01 -18.17 -4.11
C LEU A 9 -11.74 -17.53 -4.67
N THR A 10 -11.91 -16.50 -5.49
CA THR A 10 -10.79 -15.75 -6.10
C THR A 10 -10.67 -14.32 -5.55
N SER A 11 -11.71 -13.84 -4.86
CA SER A 11 -11.77 -12.49 -4.32
C SER A 11 -12.23 -12.53 -2.87
N LEU A 12 -11.49 -11.86 -2.00
CA LEU A 12 -11.81 -11.71 -0.60
C LEU A 12 -11.77 -10.22 -0.22
N THR A 13 -12.80 -9.76 0.46
CA THR A 13 -12.82 -8.45 1.12
C THR A 13 -13.09 -8.68 2.59
N VAL A 14 -12.26 -8.10 3.44
CA VAL A 14 -12.32 -8.24 4.89
C VAL A 14 -12.47 -6.86 5.50
N THR A 15 -13.54 -6.69 6.28
CA THR A 15 -13.80 -5.48 7.05
C THR A 15 -13.94 -5.89 8.51
N PRO A 16 -12.88 -5.75 9.32
CA PRO A 16 -12.93 -5.95 10.76
C PRO A 16 -14.04 -5.11 11.40
N PRO A 17 -14.70 -5.61 12.46
CA PRO A 17 -15.77 -4.86 13.13
C PRO A 17 -15.23 -3.67 13.93
N LEU A 18 -13.99 -3.76 14.42
CA LEU A 18 -13.25 -2.67 15.07
C LEU A 18 -11.90 -2.43 14.38
N THR A 19 -11.33 -1.26 14.61
CA THR A 19 -10.08 -0.83 13.94
C THR A 19 -8.82 -1.52 14.45
N ASP A 20 -8.91 -2.13 15.63
CA ASP A 20 -7.84 -2.83 16.36
C ASP A 20 -8.07 -4.35 16.41
N ASP A 21 -9.14 -4.85 15.79
CA ASP A 21 -9.41 -6.28 15.72
C ASP A 21 -8.48 -6.94 14.71
N ASP A 22 -7.54 -7.73 15.22
CA ASP A 22 -6.71 -8.60 14.40
C ASP A 22 -7.52 -9.78 13.84
N VAL A 23 -7.67 -9.77 12.52
CA VAL A 23 -8.37 -10.81 11.76
C VAL A 23 -7.42 -11.68 10.93
N ASN A 24 -6.11 -11.46 11.00
CA ASN A 24 -5.13 -12.12 10.14
C ASN A 24 -5.18 -13.64 10.30
N ASP A 25 -5.25 -14.14 11.54
CA ASP A 25 -5.44 -15.55 11.86
C ASP A 25 -6.65 -16.18 11.17
N HIS A 26 -7.76 -15.44 11.11
CA HIS A 26 -9.01 -15.91 10.51
C HIS A 26 -8.90 -15.96 8.98
N ILE A 27 -8.21 -14.99 8.38
CA ILE A 27 -7.92 -14.98 6.94
C ILE A 27 -7.00 -16.15 6.58
N ASN A 28 -5.92 -16.36 7.34
CA ASN A 28 -5.01 -17.48 7.18
C ASN A 28 -5.73 -18.83 7.28
N ALA A 29 -6.58 -18.99 8.29
CA ALA A 29 -7.40 -20.18 8.45
C ALA A 29 -8.33 -20.40 7.25
N LEU A 30 -8.96 -19.34 6.73
CA LEU A 30 -9.83 -19.43 5.55
C LEU A 30 -9.04 -19.85 4.31
N ILE A 31 -7.91 -19.21 4.02
CA ILE A 31 -7.08 -19.52 2.84
C ILE A 31 -6.60 -20.96 2.90
N THR A 32 -6.03 -21.36 4.04
CA THR A 32 -5.47 -22.69 4.26
C THR A 32 -6.54 -23.78 4.19
N SER A 33 -7.70 -23.55 4.81
CA SER A 33 -8.76 -24.57 4.87
C SER A 33 -9.57 -24.69 3.57
N SER A 34 -9.69 -23.59 2.82
CA SER A 34 -10.53 -23.55 1.62
C SER A 34 -9.84 -24.02 0.35
N GLY A 35 -8.50 -24.04 0.33
CA GLY A 35 -7.71 -24.37 -0.86
C GLY A 35 -7.96 -23.41 -2.02
N CYS A 36 -8.33 -22.17 -1.72
CA CYS A 36 -8.60 -21.14 -2.70
C CYS A 36 -7.32 -20.64 -3.37
N GLN A 37 -7.44 -20.10 -4.58
CA GLN A 37 -6.37 -19.35 -5.25
C GLN A 37 -6.83 -17.90 -5.37
N LEU A 38 -6.60 -17.12 -4.31
CA LEU A 38 -6.98 -15.72 -4.29
C LEU A 38 -6.18 -14.94 -5.33
N GLN A 39 -6.91 -14.13 -6.10
CA GLN A 39 -6.40 -13.18 -7.07
C GLN A 39 -6.64 -11.73 -6.61
N PHE A 40 -7.62 -11.51 -5.75
CA PHE A 40 -7.96 -10.21 -5.19
C PHE A 40 -8.11 -10.30 -3.67
N LEU A 41 -7.41 -9.44 -2.94
CA LEU A 41 -7.50 -9.31 -1.49
C LEU A 41 -7.66 -7.83 -1.16
N HIS A 42 -8.73 -7.51 -0.44
CA HIS A 42 -8.97 -6.20 0.14
C HIS A 42 -9.13 -6.34 1.65
N ILE A 43 -8.35 -5.61 2.42
CA ILE A 43 -8.43 -5.58 3.87
C ILE A 43 -8.61 -4.12 4.31
N ASP A 44 -9.71 -3.85 5.01
CA ASP A 44 -9.86 -2.65 5.81
C ASP A 44 -9.14 -2.85 7.15
N PHE A 45 -8.47 -1.81 7.65
CA PHE A 45 -7.69 -1.83 8.90
C PHE A 45 -6.67 -2.98 8.99
N PRO A 46 -5.83 -3.21 7.96
CA PRO A 46 -4.86 -4.29 8.04
C PRO A 46 -3.84 -4.00 9.15
N ILE A 47 -3.58 -5.02 9.97
CA ILE A 47 -2.48 -5.03 10.92
C ILE A 47 -1.32 -5.74 10.21
N ILE A 48 -0.26 -5.01 9.91
CA ILE A 48 0.91 -5.58 9.26
C ILE A 48 1.81 -6.19 10.33
N ASP A 49 1.76 -7.50 10.43
CA ASP A 49 2.57 -8.34 11.32
C ASP A 49 2.99 -9.64 10.60
N ASN A 50 3.57 -10.58 11.34
CA ASN A 50 3.99 -11.86 10.78
C ASN A 50 2.82 -12.70 10.23
N ASP A 51 1.63 -12.58 10.80
CA ASP A 51 0.46 -13.33 10.34
C ASP A 51 -0.08 -12.73 9.03
N PHE A 52 -0.01 -11.41 8.87
CA PHE A 52 -0.24 -10.75 7.59
C PHE A 52 0.70 -11.24 6.50
N PHE A 53 2.01 -11.34 6.78
CA PHE A 53 2.95 -11.91 5.82
C PHE A 53 2.63 -13.38 5.50
N GLY A 54 2.16 -14.15 6.49
CA GLY A 54 1.66 -15.51 6.26
C GLY A 54 0.49 -15.59 5.28
N ILE A 55 -0.39 -14.58 5.25
CA ILE A 55 -1.47 -14.47 4.26
C ILE A 55 -0.89 -14.28 2.86
N LEU A 56 0.07 -13.37 2.73
CA LEU A 56 0.69 -13.03 1.46
C LEU A 56 1.50 -14.22 0.89
N ASP A 57 2.29 -14.89 1.73
CA ASP A 57 3.04 -16.10 1.37
C ASP A 57 2.12 -17.25 0.92
N SER A 58 0.94 -17.35 1.53
CA SER A 58 -0.06 -18.35 1.18
C SER A 58 -0.83 -18.02 -0.10
N THR A 59 -0.64 -16.83 -0.69
CA THR A 59 -1.36 -16.34 -1.86
C THR A 59 -0.43 -15.84 -2.98
N PRO A 60 0.52 -16.65 -3.47
CA PRO A 60 1.49 -16.20 -4.49
C PRO A 60 0.85 -15.80 -5.84
N GLY A 61 -0.38 -16.26 -6.10
CA GLY A 61 -1.17 -15.90 -7.29
C GLY A 61 -2.01 -14.62 -7.15
N LEU A 62 -1.83 -13.86 -6.07
CA LEU A 62 -2.55 -12.62 -5.84
C LEU A 62 -2.14 -11.56 -6.86
N VAL A 63 -3.13 -11.03 -7.60
CA VAL A 63 -2.93 -10.05 -8.67
C VAL A 63 -3.24 -8.64 -8.17
N HIS A 64 -4.18 -8.51 -7.25
CA HIS A 64 -4.65 -7.24 -6.71
C HIS A 64 -4.63 -7.28 -5.18
N LEU A 65 -3.89 -6.35 -4.58
CA LEU A 65 -3.88 -6.10 -3.15
C LEU A 65 -4.39 -4.70 -2.88
N LYS A 66 -5.40 -4.59 -2.00
CA LYS A 66 -5.94 -3.33 -1.54
C LYS A 66 -5.91 -3.24 -0.02
N LEU A 67 -5.31 -2.18 0.49
CA LEU A 67 -5.21 -1.89 1.92
C LEU A 67 -5.90 -0.55 2.20
N ASN A 68 -6.85 -0.54 3.13
CA ASN A 68 -7.57 0.68 3.49
C ASN A 68 -7.43 0.97 4.98
N TYR A 69 -6.92 2.14 5.30
CA TYR A 69 -6.70 2.65 6.65
C TYR A 69 -7.61 3.87 6.89
N PRO A 70 -8.78 3.69 7.52
CA PRO A 70 -9.62 4.82 7.90
C PRO A 70 -8.96 5.79 8.87
N GLN A 71 -7.97 5.32 9.64
CA GLN A 71 -7.06 6.16 10.41
C GLN A 71 -5.65 5.57 10.37
N TRP A 72 -4.65 6.42 10.15
CA TRP A 72 -3.24 6.08 10.30
C TRP A 72 -2.75 6.47 11.68
N PHE A 73 -2.02 5.55 12.31
CA PHE A 73 -1.39 5.72 13.61
C PHE A 73 0.12 5.59 13.42
N HIS A 74 0.91 6.43 14.10
CA HIS A 74 2.38 6.41 13.97
C HIS A 74 3.00 5.04 14.32
N VAL A 75 2.33 4.24 15.15
CA VAL A 75 2.76 2.87 15.47
C VAL A 75 2.81 1.96 14.24
N HIS A 76 2.15 2.32 13.14
CA HIS A 76 2.16 1.53 11.91
C HIS A 76 3.33 1.83 10.98
N ASN A 77 4.11 2.91 11.20
CA ASN A 77 5.21 3.28 10.30
C ASN A 77 6.24 2.15 10.19
N GLU A 78 6.76 1.64 11.31
CA GLU A 78 7.78 0.57 11.31
C GLU A 78 7.28 -0.71 10.63
N SER A 79 6.03 -1.11 10.89
CA SER A 79 5.42 -2.25 10.22
C SER A 79 5.27 -2.03 8.71
N PHE A 80 5.00 -0.79 8.29
CA PHE A 80 4.83 -0.46 6.88
C PHE A 80 6.16 -0.40 6.13
N ASP A 81 7.22 0.10 6.78
CA ASP A 81 8.58 0.06 6.25
C ASP A 81 9.02 -1.40 6.03
N ASP A 82 8.78 -2.29 7.01
CA ASP A 82 9.02 -3.74 6.85
C ASP A 82 8.20 -4.33 5.69
N PHE A 83 6.94 -3.91 5.53
CA PHE A 83 6.13 -4.31 4.38
C PHE A 83 6.72 -3.87 3.04
N ALA A 84 7.17 -2.61 2.92
CA ALA A 84 7.77 -2.10 1.70
C ALA A 84 9.07 -2.86 1.36
N GLN A 85 9.94 -3.07 2.35
CA GLN A 85 11.20 -3.79 2.19
C GLN A 85 10.99 -5.24 1.73
N ARG A 86 10.13 -6.01 2.41
CA ARG A 86 9.84 -7.41 1.99
C ARG A 86 9.15 -7.51 0.65
N MET A 87 8.35 -6.50 0.29
CA MET A 87 7.75 -6.41 -1.03
C MET A 87 8.76 -6.04 -2.12
N GLU A 88 9.91 -5.46 -1.79
CA GLU A 88 11.00 -5.18 -2.73
C GLU A 88 11.91 -6.40 -2.95
N GLU A 89 12.05 -7.27 -1.95
CA GLU A 89 12.95 -8.42 -1.97
C GLU A 89 12.75 -9.32 -3.20
N CYS A 90 13.86 -9.57 -3.90
CA CYS A 90 13.94 -10.47 -5.03
C CYS A 90 14.78 -11.68 -4.69
N SER A 91 14.35 -12.83 -5.20
CA SER A 91 15.15 -14.05 -5.22
C SER A 91 16.37 -13.92 -6.14
N ASP A 92 17.28 -14.90 -6.07
CA ASP A 92 18.46 -14.97 -6.94
C ASP A 92 18.11 -14.97 -8.45
N SER A 93 16.88 -15.36 -8.83
CA SER A 93 16.41 -15.31 -10.22
C SER A 93 15.91 -13.92 -10.66
N GLY A 94 15.84 -12.96 -9.74
CA GLY A 94 15.34 -11.60 -9.97
C GLY A 94 13.81 -11.48 -9.90
N GLU A 95 13.10 -12.55 -9.52
CA GLU A 95 11.66 -12.50 -9.25
C GLU A 95 11.42 -12.08 -7.79
N HIS A 96 10.45 -11.19 -7.56
CA HIS A 96 10.01 -10.80 -6.21
C HIS A 96 9.53 -12.01 -5.42
N GLU A 97 10.04 -12.18 -4.20
CA GLU A 97 9.72 -13.35 -3.37
C GLU A 97 8.27 -13.30 -2.89
N LEU A 98 7.88 -12.15 -2.36
CA LEU A 98 6.53 -11.93 -1.87
C LEU A 98 5.61 -11.48 -3.01
N LEU A 99 4.46 -12.12 -3.18
CA LEU A 99 3.46 -11.78 -4.22
C LEU A 99 4.06 -11.55 -5.63
N PRO A 100 4.69 -12.56 -6.25
CA PRO A 100 5.32 -12.42 -7.58
C PRO A 100 4.32 -12.07 -8.69
N ALA A 101 3.04 -12.40 -8.53
CA ALA A 101 1.99 -12.13 -9.51
C ALA A 101 1.30 -10.76 -9.34
N LEU A 102 1.74 -9.94 -8.37
CA LEU A 102 1.04 -8.69 -8.02
C LEU A 102 1.17 -7.64 -9.13
N GLN A 103 0.03 -7.30 -9.74
CA GLN A 103 -0.07 -6.28 -10.79
C GLN A 103 -0.61 -4.95 -10.30
N SER A 104 -1.30 -4.95 -9.15
CA SER A 104 -2.05 -3.80 -8.66
C SER A 104 -1.94 -3.70 -7.15
N LEU A 105 -1.32 -2.62 -6.69
CA LEU A 105 -1.26 -2.25 -5.28
C LEU A 105 -2.03 -0.95 -5.07
N GLU A 106 -3.09 -1.01 -4.26
CA GLU A 106 -3.87 0.16 -3.88
C GLU A 106 -3.84 0.36 -2.37
N ILE A 107 -3.45 1.54 -1.91
CA ILE A 107 -3.43 1.88 -0.49
C ILE A 107 -4.20 3.17 -0.29
N THR A 108 -5.13 3.17 0.67
CA THR A 108 -5.96 4.35 1.01
C THR A 108 -5.85 4.66 2.49
N ILE A 109 -5.67 5.94 2.84
CA ILE A 109 -5.60 6.46 4.20
C ILE A 109 -6.62 7.59 4.34
N GLN A 110 -7.64 7.44 5.18
CA GLN A 110 -8.73 8.42 5.25
C GLN A 110 -8.53 9.51 6.31
N LYS A 111 -7.63 9.31 7.27
CA LYS A 111 -7.34 10.28 8.32
C LYS A 111 -5.96 10.04 8.92
N ASP A 112 -5.19 11.11 9.04
CA ASP A 112 -4.00 11.14 9.89
C ASP A 112 -4.41 11.50 11.34
N GLU A 113 -4.02 10.68 12.31
CA GLU A 113 -4.31 10.89 13.73
C GLU A 113 -3.71 12.21 14.24
N ASP A 114 -2.51 12.55 13.78
CA ASP A 114 -1.72 13.63 14.35
C ASP A 114 -1.70 14.85 13.42
N ARG A 115 -2.83 15.58 13.38
CA ARG A 115 -2.92 16.90 12.73
C ARG A 115 -2.04 17.97 13.39
N THR A 116 -1.30 17.63 14.45
CA THR A 116 -0.34 18.53 15.07
C THR A 116 0.99 18.48 14.31
N ALA A 117 1.57 19.64 14.04
CA ALA A 117 2.68 19.83 13.10
C ALA A 117 4.04 19.19 13.51
N ALA A 118 4.05 18.26 14.47
CA ALA A 118 5.26 17.77 15.12
C ALA A 118 5.64 16.31 14.83
N SER A 119 4.71 15.42 14.48
CA SER A 119 5.03 14.00 14.24
C SER A 119 5.20 13.75 12.74
N PRO A 120 6.36 13.32 12.22
CA PRO A 120 6.55 13.04 10.79
C PRO A 120 5.49 12.06 10.27
N PHE A 121 4.91 12.38 9.11
CA PHE A 121 3.97 11.48 8.43
C PHE A 121 4.78 10.53 7.53
N GLY A 122 5.46 9.58 8.17
CA GLY A 122 6.41 8.66 7.53
C GLY A 122 5.74 7.44 6.89
N PHE A 123 4.89 7.68 5.88
CA PHE A 123 4.28 6.60 5.11
C PHE A 123 4.93 6.40 3.74
N MET A 124 5.28 7.49 3.06
CA MET A 124 5.88 7.44 1.73
C MET A 124 7.32 7.90 1.85
N ASP A 125 8.19 6.91 1.97
CA ASP A 125 9.63 7.05 2.10
C ASP A 125 10.34 6.42 0.89
N SER A 126 11.67 6.36 0.93
CA SER A 126 12.47 5.77 -0.15
C SER A 126 12.17 4.28 -0.36
N ASP A 127 11.82 3.55 0.70
CA ASP A 127 11.62 2.10 0.63
C ASP A 127 10.36 1.76 -0.16
N LEU A 128 9.26 2.50 0.06
CA LEU A 128 8.05 2.35 -0.75
C LEU A 128 8.31 2.70 -2.23
N VAL A 129 9.12 3.73 -2.51
CA VAL A 129 9.47 4.12 -3.88
C VAL A 129 10.33 3.05 -4.56
N ASN A 130 11.36 2.55 -3.86
CA ASN A 130 12.24 1.49 -4.37
C ASN A 130 11.44 0.23 -4.70
N MET A 131 10.51 -0.18 -3.82
CA MET A 131 9.61 -1.30 -4.07
C MET A 131 8.77 -1.10 -5.34
N VAL A 132 8.14 0.06 -5.52
CA VAL A 132 7.32 0.36 -6.72
C VAL A 132 8.17 0.32 -7.99
N VAL A 133 9.33 0.98 -7.98
CA VAL A 133 10.25 1.04 -9.13
C VAL A 133 10.81 -0.34 -9.46
N SER A 134 11.23 -1.10 -8.45
CA SER A 134 11.74 -2.47 -8.60
C SER A 134 10.72 -3.38 -9.29
N ARG A 135 9.46 -3.37 -8.83
CA ARG A 135 8.39 -4.17 -9.43
C ARG A 135 7.97 -3.72 -10.81
N TRP A 136 8.01 -2.42 -11.09
CA TRP A 136 7.77 -1.90 -12.44
C TRP A 136 8.83 -2.37 -13.43
N ASN A 137 10.12 -2.28 -13.06
CA ASN A 137 11.24 -2.58 -13.94
C ASN A 137 11.24 -4.04 -14.44
N VAL A 138 10.70 -4.97 -13.65
CA VAL A 138 10.54 -6.39 -14.03
C VAL A 138 9.19 -6.70 -14.68
N GLY A 139 8.32 -5.68 -14.83
CA GLY A 139 6.99 -5.80 -15.41
C GLY A 139 5.97 -6.50 -14.51
N ALA A 140 6.24 -6.61 -13.21
CA ALA A 140 5.33 -7.22 -12.24
C ALA A 140 4.17 -6.27 -11.93
N LEU A 141 4.46 -5.00 -11.63
CA LEU A 141 3.45 -4.01 -11.24
C LEU A 141 2.98 -3.19 -12.45
N THR A 142 1.68 -2.93 -12.54
CA THR A 142 1.05 -2.12 -13.62
C THR A 142 0.23 -0.94 -13.09
N LEU A 143 -0.19 -1.01 -11.82
CA LEU A 143 -0.94 0.01 -11.12
C LEU A 143 -0.40 0.16 -9.70
N PHE A 144 -0.05 1.39 -9.35
CA PHE A 144 0.20 1.80 -7.97
C PHE A 144 -0.71 2.98 -7.63
N ARG A 145 -1.62 2.80 -6.69
CA ARG A 145 -2.49 3.88 -6.23
C ARG A 145 -2.29 4.10 -4.75
N PHE A 146 -2.02 5.35 -4.40
CA PHE A 146 -1.96 5.80 -3.04
C PHE A 146 -2.91 6.97 -2.85
N GLU A 147 -3.80 6.91 -1.87
CA GLU A 147 -4.68 8.04 -1.56
C GLU A 147 -4.62 8.30 -0.06
N ALA A 148 -4.35 9.53 0.35
CA ALA A 148 -4.29 9.90 1.76
C ALA A 148 -4.97 11.25 2.03
N ASP A 149 -5.84 11.32 3.03
CA ASP A 149 -6.39 12.60 3.51
C ASP A 149 -5.40 13.28 4.48
N THR A 150 -4.26 13.73 3.95
CA THR A 150 -3.21 14.44 4.70
C THR A 150 -2.45 15.41 3.80
N THR A 151 -1.86 16.46 4.37
CA THR A 151 -1.02 17.43 3.63
C THR A 151 0.46 17.05 3.60
N ARG A 152 0.84 15.92 4.21
CA ARG A 152 2.22 15.63 4.65
C ARG A 152 2.87 14.42 3.98
N VAL A 153 2.20 13.79 3.00
CA VAL A 153 2.63 12.53 2.35
C VAL A 153 4.07 12.55 1.81
N LEU A 154 4.60 13.71 1.39
CA LEU A 154 5.95 13.80 0.81
C LEU A 154 7.00 14.44 1.73
N GLU A 155 6.72 14.58 3.03
CA GLU A 155 7.71 15.19 3.93
C GLU A 155 9.01 14.36 3.97
N ASP A 156 8.90 13.04 3.81
CA ASP A 156 10.02 12.11 3.90
C ASP A 156 10.56 11.65 2.52
N LEU A 157 9.97 12.11 1.42
CA LEU A 157 10.52 11.86 0.08
C LEU A 157 11.55 12.90 -0.34
N SER A 158 12.70 12.42 -0.78
CA SER A 158 13.71 13.24 -1.44
C SER A 158 13.28 13.67 -2.85
N ILE A 159 14.06 14.56 -3.46
CA ILE A 159 13.86 14.94 -4.87
C ILE A 159 14.12 13.74 -5.80
N GLU A 160 15.04 12.85 -5.43
CA GLU A 160 15.40 11.67 -6.23
C GLU A 160 14.27 10.65 -6.23
N ASP A 161 13.63 10.42 -5.08
CA ASP A 161 12.49 9.50 -4.96
C ASP A 161 11.32 9.96 -5.83
N VAL A 162 11.02 11.27 -5.80
CA VAL A 162 9.96 11.85 -6.64
C VAL A 162 10.33 11.80 -8.12
N ALA A 163 11.60 11.99 -8.47
CA ALA A 163 12.06 11.83 -9.85
C ALA A 163 11.88 10.38 -10.32
N GLY A 164 12.22 9.39 -9.49
CA GLY A 164 12.01 7.97 -9.79
C GLY A 164 10.55 7.64 -10.09
N LEU A 165 9.62 8.07 -9.22
CA LEU A 165 8.18 7.88 -9.44
C LEU A 165 7.69 8.54 -10.74
N ARG A 166 8.17 9.74 -11.06
CA ARG A 166 7.83 10.44 -12.31
C ARG A 166 8.31 9.67 -13.53
N THR A 167 9.55 9.20 -13.52
CA THR A 167 10.12 8.42 -14.63
C THR A 167 9.27 7.19 -14.92
N VAL A 168 8.92 6.39 -13.92
CA VAL A 168 8.13 5.16 -14.17
C VAL A 168 6.70 5.46 -14.61
N LYS A 169 6.09 6.59 -14.21
CA LYS A 169 4.79 7.01 -14.76
C LYS A 169 4.90 7.45 -16.22
N GLU A 170 5.93 8.21 -16.58
CA GLU A 170 6.18 8.62 -17.96
C GLU A 170 6.41 7.40 -18.87
N GLU A 171 6.99 6.33 -18.32
CA GLU A 171 7.17 5.04 -19.01
C GLU A 171 5.88 4.21 -19.12
N GLY A 172 4.83 4.54 -18.36
CA GLY A 172 3.50 3.98 -18.49
C GLY A 172 2.93 3.32 -17.24
N LEU A 173 3.63 3.31 -16.11
CA LEU A 173 3.06 2.86 -14.84
C LEU A 173 1.88 3.77 -14.45
N SER A 174 0.72 3.18 -14.18
CA SER A 174 -0.41 3.95 -13.68
C SER A 174 -0.16 4.29 -12.22
N ILE A 175 0.28 5.53 -11.96
CA ILE A 175 0.42 6.06 -10.60
C ILE A 175 -0.62 7.14 -10.34
N SER A 176 -1.27 7.04 -9.19
CA SER A 176 -2.08 8.11 -8.63
C SER A 176 -1.81 8.19 -7.14
N VAL A 177 -1.06 9.21 -6.73
CA VAL A 177 -0.94 9.59 -5.32
C VAL A 177 -1.91 10.76 -5.12
N VAL A 178 -2.83 10.71 -4.16
CA VAL A 178 -3.79 11.79 -3.96
C VAL A 178 -3.73 12.27 -2.53
N THR A 179 -3.51 13.58 -2.33
CA THR A 179 -3.77 14.20 -1.04
C THR A 179 -4.99 15.09 -1.06
N THR A 180 -5.78 15.03 0.01
CA THR A 180 -6.85 15.99 0.27
C THR A 180 -6.60 16.73 1.58
N SER A 181 -7.01 18.00 1.63
CA SER A 181 -7.13 18.76 2.86
C SER A 181 -8.57 19.25 2.99
N LYS A 182 -9.45 18.43 3.58
CA LYS A 182 -10.82 18.90 3.86
C LYS A 182 -10.80 20.03 4.89
N GLY A 183 -10.83 21.27 4.42
CA GLY A 183 -11.12 22.47 5.22
C GLY A 183 -9.93 23.37 5.58
N LEU A 184 -8.71 23.10 5.10
CA LEU A 184 -7.54 23.96 5.31
C LEU A 184 -6.80 24.17 3.98
N CYS A 185 -6.43 25.42 3.66
CA CYS A 185 -5.53 25.71 2.55
C CYS A 185 -4.17 25.03 2.80
N TYR A 186 -3.56 24.45 1.76
CA TYR A 186 -2.18 23.97 1.83
C TYR A 186 -1.25 25.15 2.17
N THR A 187 -0.77 25.25 3.41
CA THR A 187 0.16 26.31 3.84
C THR A 187 1.61 25.99 3.52
N THR A 188 1.93 24.73 3.18
CA THR A 188 3.27 24.25 2.82
C THR A 188 3.25 23.69 1.39
N GLY A 189 4.28 24.02 0.59
CA GLY A 189 4.48 23.46 -0.75
C GLY A 189 3.80 24.19 -1.93
N HIS A 190 3.23 25.40 -1.77
CA HIS A 190 2.77 26.18 -2.95
C HIS A 190 3.88 26.38 -4.01
N TRP A 191 5.14 26.41 -3.58
CA TRP A 191 6.30 26.69 -4.44
C TRP A 191 7.15 25.47 -4.76
N ASP A 192 6.73 24.28 -4.33
CA ASP A 192 7.57 23.11 -4.50
C ASP A 192 7.30 22.49 -5.89
N LEU A 193 8.37 22.41 -6.69
CA LEU A 193 8.35 22.05 -8.11
C LEU A 193 8.03 20.56 -8.32
N ARG A 194 7.79 19.82 -7.23
CA ARG A 194 7.32 18.45 -7.24
C ARG A 194 5.82 18.31 -7.62
N PHE A 195 5.03 19.38 -7.77
CA PHE A 195 3.57 19.29 -7.99
C PHE A 195 3.04 19.90 -9.30
N ASP A 196 1.91 19.35 -9.77
CA ASP A 196 0.82 20.08 -10.42
C ASP A 196 -0.35 20.21 -9.42
N GLN A 197 -0.95 21.39 -9.27
CA GLN A 197 -1.98 21.67 -8.24
C GLN A 197 -3.36 21.98 -8.86
N GLU A 198 -4.41 21.25 -8.43
CA GLU A 198 -5.82 21.61 -8.70
C GLU A 198 -6.56 21.83 -7.37
N ASP A 199 -6.95 23.08 -7.09
CA ASP A 199 -7.79 23.55 -5.96
C ASP A 199 -7.48 22.95 -4.56
N TYR A 200 -8.01 21.74 -4.28
CA TYR A 200 -7.94 21.04 -2.97
C TYR A 200 -7.30 19.64 -3.05
N ARG A 201 -6.87 19.23 -4.25
CA ARG A 201 -6.31 17.92 -4.55
C ARG A 201 -4.90 18.11 -5.10
N ARG A 202 -3.91 17.47 -4.47
CA ARG A 202 -2.63 17.25 -5.15
C ARG A 202 -2.68 15.84 -5.70
N VAL A 203 -2.58 15.73 -7.02
CA VAL A 203 -2.29 14.47 -7.68
C VAL A 203 -0.78 14.42 -7.78
N TYR A 204 -0.15 13.44 -7.15
CA TYR A 204 1.24 13.16 -7.39
C TYR A 204 1.38 12.10 -8.44
N VAL A 205 2.52 12.31 -9.10
CA VAL A 205 2.95 11.77 -10.37
C VAL A 205 2.13 12.33 -11.51
#